data_AF-A0A0C9VX59-F1
#
_entry.id   AF-A0A0C9VX59-F1
#
_cell.length_a   1.000
_cell.length_b   1.000
_cell.length_c   1.000
_cell.angle_alpha   90.00
_cell.angle_beta   90.00
_cell.angle_gamma   90.00
#
_symmetry.space_group_name_H-M   'P 1'
#
loop_
_entity.id
_entity.type
_entity.pdbx_description
1 polymer ?
#
loop_
_entity_poly.entity_id
_entity_poly.type
_entity_poly.pdbx_seq_one_letter_code
_entity_poly.pdbx_strand_id
1 'polypeptide(L)' 'MNYCMKKVQKVIDEILHNNGNLSLYNDILCGSQYLETINKGSIADNNIILMLSIDGAQLYKSKQSDCWLYI' A
#
# COMPACT_ATOMS: atom_id res chain seq x y z
N MET A 1 -7.80 -11.50 5.95
CA MET A 1 -6.35 -11.21 6.07
C MET A 1 -5.40 -12.14 5.32
N ASN A 2 -5.75 -13.39 4.98
CA ASN A 2 -4.76 -14.33 4.42
C ASN A 2 -4.28 -13.99 2.98
N TYR A 3 -5.10 -13.32 2.16
CA TYR A 3 -4.69 -12.85 0.83
C TYR A 3 -3.54 -11.85 0.90
N CYS A 4 -3.66 -10.85 1.77
CA CYS A 4 -2.70 -9.74 1.89
C CYS A 4 -1.30 -10.27 2.20
N MET A 5 -1.19 -11.09 3.25
CA MET A 5 0.09 -11.69 3.66
C MET A 5 0.70 -12.58 2.58
N LYS A 6 -0.13 -13.40 1.90
CA LYS A 6 0.36 -14.24 0.79
C LYS A 6 0.85 -13.40 -0.39
N LYS A 7 0.18 -12.30 -0.72
CA LYS A 7 0.57 -11.41 -1.82
C LYS A 7 1.84 -10.65 -1.48
N VAL A 8 1.95 -10.13 -0.26
CA VAL A 8 3.16 -9.47 0.25
C VAL A 8 4.35 -10.43 0.24
N GLN A 9 4.18 -11.66 0.72
CA GLN A 9 5.28 -12.63 0.73
C GLN A 9 5.81 -12.84 -0.69
N LYS A 10 4.93 -13.03 -1.67
CA LYS A 10 5.33 -13.15 -3.09
C LYS A 10 6.06 -11.93 -3.61
N VAL A 11 5.61 -10.73 -3.24
CA VAL A 11 6.26 -9.46 -3.63
C VAL A 11 7.65 -9.37 -3.03
N ILE A 12 7.82 -9.70 -1.74
CA ILE A 12 9.12 -9.72 -1.07
C ILE A 12 10.05 -10.76 -1.72
N ASP A 13 9.56 -11.97 -1.96
CA ASP A 13 10.33 -13.04 -2.59
C ASP A 13 10.83 -12.61 -3.98
N GLU A 14 9.96 -11.97 -4.79
CA GLU A 14 10.32 -11.45 -6.10
C GLU A 14 11.39 -10.36 -6.03
N ILE A 15 11.25 -9.39 -5.11
CA ILE A 15 12.23 -8.33 -4.88
C ILE A 15 13.59 -8.93 -4.50
N LEU A 16 13.60 -9.92 -3.61
CA LEU A 16 14.82 -10.59 -3.17
C LEU A 16 15.51 -11.36 -4.32
N HIS A 17 14.73 -11.98 -5.21
CA HIS A 17 15.27 -12.71 -6.36
C HIS A 17 15.70 -11.82 -7.53
N ASN A 18 15.12 -10.62 -7.66
CA ASN A 18 15.35 -9.70 -8.79
C ASN A 18 16.21 -8.49 -8.40
N ASN A 19 17.17 -8.65 -7.49
CA ASN A 19 18.10 -7.60 -7.05
C ASN A 19 17.41 -6.30 -6.60
N GLY A 20 16.28 -6.41 -5.91
CA GLY A 20 15.53 -5.26 -5.41
C GLY A 20 14.44 -4.74 -6.35
N ASN A 21 14.25 -5.35 -7.53
CA ASN A 21 13.28 -4.87 -8.52
C ASN A 21 12.02 -5.74 -8.58
N LEU A 22 10.87 -5.10 -8.75
CA LEU A 22 9.62 -5.75 -9.10
C LEU A 22 9.42 -5.72 -10.61
N SER A 23 9.00 -6.84 -11.19
CA SER A 23 8.68 -6.93 -12.62
C SER A 23 7.37 -6.21 -12.97
N LEU A 24 6.42 -6.15 -12.03
CA LEU A 24 5.10 -5.56 -12.24
C LEU A 24 4.52 -4.97 -10.95
N TYR A 25 4.05 -3.73 -11.03
CA TYR A 25 3.33 -3.04 -9.95
C TYR A 25 1.83 -3.10 -10.24
N ASN A 26 1.18 -4.21 -9.89
CA ASN A 26 -0.24 -4.44 -10.20
C ASN A 26 -1.18 -4.36 -8.99
N ASP A 27 -0.65 -4.11 -7.81
CA ASP A 27 -1.41 -4.12 -6.56
C ASP A 27 -0.90 -3.01 -5.64
N ILE A 28 -1.79 -2.45 -4.83
CA ILE A 28 -1.46 -1.45 -3.82
C ILE A 28 -0.45 -1.98 -2.79
N LEU A 29 -0.37 -3.31 -2.65
CA LEU A 29 0.57 -4.01 -1.77
C LEU A 29 2.03 -3.95 -2.25
N CYS A 30 2.29 -3.48 -3.46
CA CYS A 30 3.65 -3.23 -3.97
C CYS A 30 4.22 -1.88 -3.49
N GLY A 31 3.45 -1.09 -2.72
CA GLY A 31 3.88 0.22 -2.24
C GLY A 31 5.08 0.14 -1.29
N SER A 32 6.13 0.90 -1.57
CA SER A 32 7.38 0.90 -0.78
C SER A 32 7.15 1.21 0.69
N GLN A 33 6.34 2.23 1.00
CA GLN A 33 6.02 2.60 2.39
C GLN A 33 5.32 1.47 3.15
N TYR A 34 4.43 0.74 2.48
CA TYR A 34 3.76 -0.42 3.07
C TYR A 34 4.75 -1.55 3.35
N LEU A 35 5.59 -1.90 2.37
CA LEU A 35 6.62 -2.94 2.50
C LEU A 35 7.66 -2.62 3.59
N GLU A 36 8.10 -1.36 3.67
CA GLU A 36 9.01 -0.91 4.74
C GLU A 36 8.38 -1.03 6.12
N THR A 37 7.09 -0.72 6.25
CA THR A 37 6.37 -0.77 7.53
C THR A 37 6.21 -2.23 8.00
N ILE A 38 6.02 -3.16 7.07
CA ILE A 38 6.07 -4.60 7.34
C ILE A 38 7.48 -5.02 7.77
N ASN A 39 8.52 -4.61 7.04
CA ASN A 39 9.90 -4.96 7.37
C ASN A 39 10.34 -4.42 8.75
N LYS A 40 9.81 -3.25 9.16
CA LYS A 40 10.01 -2.67 10.50
C LYS A 40 9.21 -3.37 11.60
N GLY A 41 8.39 -4.38 11.27
CA GLY A 41 7.52 -5.08 12.21
C GLY A 41 6.40 -4.20 12.79
N SER A 42 6.12 -3.05 12.17
CA SER A 42 5.09 -2.10 12.63
C SER A 42 3.67 -2.54 12.25
N ILE A 43 3.56 -3.51 11.34
CA ILE A 43 2.31 -4.18 10.96
C ILE A 43 2.49 -5.68 11.22
N ALA A 44 1.57 -6.26 11.99
CA ALA A 44 1.46 -7.69 12.26
C ALA A 44 0.16 -8.27 11.68
N ASP A 45 0.08 -9.60 11.59
CA ASP A 45 -1.00 -10.35 10.93
C ASP A 45 -2.42 -9.99 11.37
N ASN A 46 -2.59 -9.52 12.61
CA ASN A 46 -3.88 -9.18 13.19
C ASN A 46 -4.16 -7.68 13.25
N ASN A 47 -3.31 -6.85 12.64
CA ASN A 47 -3.57 -5.43 12.56
C ASN A 47 -4.63 -5.12 11.50
N ILE A 48 -5.49 -4.16 11.82
CA ILE A 48 -6.41 -3.56 10.86
C ILE A 48 -5.67 -2.40 10.23
N ILE A 49 -5.57 -2.42 8.91
CA ILE A 49 -4.83 -1.43 8.13
C ILE A 49 -5.83 -0.73 7.22
N LEU A 50 -5.80 0.59 7.24
CA LEU A 50 -6.50 1.41 6.25
C LEU A 50 -5.47 1.84 5.19
N MET A 51 -5.68 1.41 3.95
CA MET A 51 -4.90 1.85 2.80
C MET A 51 -5.77 2.69 1.89
N LEU A 52 -5.24 3.86 1.51
CA LEU A 52 -5.89 4.79 0.61
C LEU A 52 -5.09 4.88 -0.68
N SER A 53 -5.76 4.68 -1.81
CA SER A 53 -5.24 5.04 -3.13
C SER A 53 -6.03 6.24 -3.61
N ILE A 54 -5.35 7.35 -3.85
CA ILE A 54 -5.97 8.61 -4.27
C ILE A 54 -5.36 8.99 -5.62
N ASP A 55 -6.16 8.90 -6.68
CA ASP A 55 -5.77 9.45 -7.98
C ASP A 55 -5.82 10.99 -7.92
N GLY A 56 -4.81 11.64 -8.49
CA GLY A 56 -4.39 13.01 -8.17
C GLY A 56 -5.42 14.14 -8.32
N ALA A 57 -5.06 15.26 -7.66
CA ALA A 57 -5.63 16.62 -7.71
C ALA A 57 -7.08 16.74 -8.22
N GLN A 58 -8.03 16.59 -7.29
CA GLN A 58 -9.40 17.03 -7.52
C GLN A 58 -9.44 18.57 -7.50
N LEU A 59 -9.40 19.20 -8.68
CA LEU A 59 -9.52 20.65 -8.85
C LEU A 59 -10.95 21.08 -8.49
N TYR A 60 -11.18 21.42 -7.23
CA TYR A 60 -12.40 22.07 -6.81
C TYR A 60 -12.34 23.55 -7.18
N LYS A 61 -13.17 23.98 -8.14
CA LYS A 61 -13.33 25.41 -8.48
C LYS A 61 -13.83 26.25 -7.29
N SER A 62 -14.53 25.62 -6.35
CA SER A 62 -14.94 26.20 -5.07
C SER A 62 -15.10 25.08 -4.04
N LYS A 63 -14.06 24.83 -3.23
CA LYS A 63 -14.12 23.88 -2.12
C LYS A 63 -14.60 24.63 -0.88
N GLN A 64 -15.80 24.35 -0.40
CA GLN A 64 -16.38 25.08 0.75
C GLN A 64 -15.81 24.60 2.11
N SER A 65 -15.13 23.44 2.14
CA SER A 65 -14.51 22.86 3.34
C SER A 65 -13.31 22.01 2.95
N ASP A 66 -12.23 22.07 3.73
CA ASP A 66 -11.07 21.21 3.53
C ASP A 66 -11.25 19.76 4.02
N CYS A 67 -12.41 19.42 4.59
CA CYS A 67 -12.71 18.11 5.11
C CYS A 67 -12.79 17.04 4.00
N TRP A 68 -12.06 15.94 4.19
CA TRP A 68 -12.20 14.72 3.41
C TRP A 68 -13.00 13.72 4.24
N LEU A 69 -14.15 13.26 3.71
CA LEU A 69 -14.92 12.17 4.30
C LEU A 69 -14.64 10.90 3.51
N TYR A 70 -14.16 9.89 4.20
CA TYR A 70 -13.96 8.54 3.69
C TYR A 70 -14.92 7.62 4.44
N ILE A 71 -15.77 6.88 3.71
CA ILE A 71 -16.69 5.86 4.24
C ILE A 71 -16.17 4.49 3.85
#